data_AF-A0AAD7QZ04-F1
#
_entry.id   AF-A0AAD7QZ04-F1
#
_cell.length_a   1.000
_cell.length_b   1.000
_cell.length_c   1.000
_cell.angle_alpha   90.00
_cell.angle_beta   90.00
_cell.angle_gamma   90.00
#
_symmetry.space_group_name_H-M   'P 1'
#
loop_
_entity.id
_entity.type
_entity.pdbx_description
1 polymer ?
#
loop_
_entity_poly.entity_id
_entity_poly.type
_entity_poly.pdbx_seq_one_letter_code
_entity_poly.pdbx_strand_id
1 'polypeptide(L)'
;MRCGKAADLRYIPVERFSPSEVQREPRSLGNFLKSPDVFDHRFFGISGREAKSMDPQQRLALQVAYEALESSGHCSMLTEQQVSDVGCYLGVGAVDFERGC
;
A
#
# COMPACT_ATOMS: atom_id res chain seq x y z
N MET A 1 10.83 -22.93 9.37
CA MET A 1 11.03 -23.11 7.92
C MET A 1 9.74 -22.75 7.19
N ARG A 2 9.66 -21.59 6.52
CA ARG A 2 8.54 -21.30 5.61
C ARG A 2 8.93 -21.84 4.23
N CYS A 3 8.30 -22.93 3.81
CA CYS A 3 8.30 -23.38 2.42
C CYS A 3 7.85 -22.21 1.54
N GLY A 4 8.58 -21.92 0.46
CA GLY A 4 8.30 -20.78 -0.41
C GLY A 4 6.85 -20.82 -0.88
N LYS A 5 6.05 -19.81 -0.49
CA LYS A 5 4.70 -19.67 -1.01
C LYS A 5 4.82 -19.55 -2.54
N ALA A 6 4.19 -20.47 -3.25
CA ALA A 6 4.06 -20.36 -4.70
C ALA A 6 3.47 -19.00 -5.06
N ALA A 7 3.97 -18.38 -6.13
CA ALA A 7 3.43 -17.12 -6.62
C ALA A 7 1.95 -17.31 -6.98
N ASP A 8 1.08 -16.53 -6.33
CA ASP A 8 -0.37 -16.51 -6.57
C ASP A 8 -0.67 -15.68 -7.82
N LEU A 9 -0.19 -16.16 -8.96
CA LEU A 9 -0.40 -15.51 -10.25
C LEU A 9 -1.86 -15.68 -10.66
N ARG A 10 -2.51 -14.55 -10.92
CA ARG A 10 -3.91 -14.47 -11.31
C ARG A 10 -4.06 -13.59 -12.53
N TYR A 11 -5.21 -13.74 -13.20
CA TYR A 11 -5.57 -12.83 -14.27
C TYR A 11 -5.80 -11.41 -13.75
N ILE A 12 -5.57 -10.42 -14.60
CA ILE A 12 -5.83 -9.02 -14.28
C ILE A 12 -7.31 -8.85 -13.84
N PRO A 13 -7.59 -8.30 -12.65
CA PRO A 13 -8.95 -8.10 -12.18
C PRO A 13 -9.63 -6.97 -12.96
N VAL A 14 -10.62 -7.32 -13.79
CA VAL A 14 -11.39 -6.39 -14.63
C VAL A 14 -12.24 -5.38 -13.84
N GLU A 15 -12.44 -5.61 -12.56
CA GLU A 15 -13.09 -4.67 -11.63
C GLU A 15 -12.18 -3.49 -11.28
N ARG A 16 -10.85 -3.67 -11.39
CA ARG A 16 -9.85 -2.65 -11.07
C ARG A 16 -9.28 -1.98 -12.31
N PHE A 17 -9.13 -2.73 -13.40
CA PHE A 17 -8.50 -2.26 -14.63
C PHE A 17 -9.51 -2.24 -15.77
N SER A 18 -9.46 -1.22 -16.62
CA SER A 18 -10.41 -1.13 -17.73
C SER A 18 -10.15 -2.25 -18.76
N PRO A 19 -11.21 -2.79 -19.39
CA PRO A 19 -11.06 -3.83 -20.41
C PRO A 19 -10.16 -3.45 -21.59
N SER A 20 -10.06 -2.15 -21.90
CA SER A 20 -9.18 -1.61 -22.94
C SER A 20 -7.70 -1.57 -22.54
N GLU A 21 -7.39 -1.41 -21.26
CA GLU A 21 -6.02 -1.50 -20.73
C GLU A 21 -5.55 -2.95 -20.67
N VAL A 22 -6.45 -3.86 -20.31
CA VAL A 22 -6.18 -5.30 -20.22
C VAL A 22 -5.84 -5.91 -21.60
N GLN A 23 -6.45 -5.40 -22.68
CA GLN A 23 -6.24 -5.91 -24.04
C GLN A 23 -4.92 -5.46 -24.67
N ARG A 24 -4.27 -4.40 -24.15
CA ARG A 24 -3.02 -3.88 -24.70
C ARG A 24 -1.78 -4.70 -24.33
N GLU A 25 -1.84 -5.47 -23.25
CA GLU A 25 -0.69 -6.18 -22.72
C GLU A 25 -0.84 -7.71 -22.88
N PRO A 26 0.04 -8.40 -23.65
CA PRO A 26 -0.04 -9.84 -23.89
C PRO A 26 0.30 -10.70 -22.65
N ARG A 27 0.51 -10.07 -21.48
CA ARG A 27 0.74 -10.73 -20.19
C ARG A 27 -0.38 -10.37 -19.24
N SER A 28 -1.52 -11.03 -19.42
CA SER A 28 -2.71 -10.86 -18.58
C SER A 28 -2.58 -11.45 -17.17
N LEU A 29 -1.36 -11.73 -16.68
CA LEU A 29 -1.10 -12.42 -15.41
C LEU A 29 -0.23 -11.54 -14.50
N GLY A 30 -0.62 -11.46 -13.23
CA GLY A 30 0.10 -10.72 -12.19
C GLY A 30 -0.26 -11.22 -10.80
N ASN A 31 0.42 -10.70 -9.78
CA ASN A 31 0.06 -10.95 -8.38
C ASN A 31 -0.59 -9.68 -7.81
N PHE A 32 -1.87 -9.78 -7.46
CA PHE A 32 -2.68 -8.62 -7.09
C PHE A 32 -3.00 -8.64 -5.60
N LEU A 33 -2.74 -7.52 -4.93
CA LEU A 33 -3.21 -7.33 -3.57
C LEU A 33 -4.74 -7.36 -3.52
N LYS A 34 -5.26 -8.04 -2.50
CA LYS A 34 -6.68 -8.01 -2.16
C LYS A 34 -6.98 -6.64 -1.55
N SER A 35 -7.99 -5.96 -2.09
CA SER A 35 -8.52 -4.71 -1.53
C SER A 35 -7.47 -3.62 -1.19
N PRO A 36 -6.61 -3.20 -2.15
CA PRO A 36 -5.58 -2.19 -1.91
C PRO A 36 -6.15 -0.81 -1.56
N ASP A 37 -7.45 -0.60 -1.79
CA ASP A 37 -8.14 0.66 -1.56
C ASP A 37 -8.65 0.82 -0.11
N VAL A 38 -8.55 -0.23 0.71
CA VAL A 38 -9.04 -0.23 2.10
C VAL A 38 -8.04 0.49 2.99
N PHE A 39 -8.50 1.56 3.64
CA PHE A 39 -7.67 2.40 4.50
C PHE A 39 -8.47 2.99 5.67
N ASP A 40 -7.97 2.84 6.90
CA ASP A 40 -8.56 3.46 8.09
C ASP A 40 -8.07 4.90 8.24
N HIS A 41 -8.65 5.79 7.44
CA HIS A 41 -8.25 7.20 7.42
C HIS A 41 -8.47 7.91 8.77
N ARG A 42 -9.42 7.45 9.59
CA ARG A 42 -9.71 8.07 10.89
C ARG A 42 -8.61 7.79 11.90
N PHE A 43 -8.08 6.57 11.89
CA PHE A 43 -6.94 6.18 12.71
C PHE A 43 -5.72 7.08 12.47
N PHE A 44 -5.44 7.42 11.21
CA PHE A 44 -4.33 8.29 10.83
C PHE A 44 -4.63 9.80 10.91
N GLY A 45 -5.83 10.20 11.36
CA GLY A 45 -6.22 11.61 11.43
C GLY A 45 -6.42 12.28 10.07
N ILE A 46 -6.64 11.50 9.01
CA ILE A 46 -6.77 11.97 7.62
C ILE A 46 -8.26 12.12 7.27
N SER A 47 -8.60 13.19 6.56
CA SER A 47 -9.99 13.42 6.14
C SER A 47 -10.44 12.40 5.09
N GLY A 48 -11.73 12.05 5.06
CA GLY A 48 -12.23 11.10 4.05
C GLY A 48 -12.10 11.61 2.60
N ARG A 49 -12.01 12.94 2.40
CA ARG A 49 -11.76 13.54 1.08
C ARG A 49 -10.30 13.34 0.67
N GLU A 50 -9.39 13.64 1.57
CA GLU A 50 -7.95 13.49 1.35
C GLU A 50 -7.57 12.02 1.14
N ALA A 51 -8.10 11.11 1.95
CA ALA A 51 -7.87 9.68 1.82
C ALA A 51 -8.29 9.12 0.45
N LYS A 52 -9.31 9.70 -0.19
CA LYS A 52 -9.75 9.31 -1.54
C LYS A 52 -8.78 9.77 -2.63
N SER A 53 -8.10 10.89 -2.42
CA SER A 53 -7.09 11.43 -3.34
C SER A 53 -5.68 10.89 -3.09
N MET A 54 -5.47 10.14 -2.01
CA MET A 54 -4.17 9.53 -1.71
C MET A 54 -3.92 8.28 -2.55
N ASP A 55 -2.69 8.17 -3.07
CA ASP A 55 -2.21 6.97 -3.75
C ASP A 55 -2.36 5.75 -2.82
N PRO A 56 -3.01 4.65 -3.26
CA PRO A 56 -3.07 3.39 -2.53
C PRO A 56 -1.70 2.90 -2.01
N GLN A 57 -0.60 3.15 -2.74
CA GLN A 57 0.76 2.81 -2.30
C GLN A 57 1.16 3.57 -1.04
N GLN A 58 0.82 4.86 -0.94
CA GLN A 58 1.07 5.67 0.27
C GLN A 58 0.23 5.19 1.44
N ARG A 59 -1.05 4.86 1.19
CA ARG A 59 -1.97 4.33 2.22
C ARG A 59 -1.51 2.99 2.78
N LEU A 60 -1.08 2.08 1.91
CA LEU A 60 -0.50 0.80 2.30
C LEU A 60 0.81 0.98 3.09
N ALA A 61 1.66 1.92 2.67
CA ALA A 61 2.91 2.21 3.38
C ALA A 61 2.64 2.66 4.83
N LEU A 62 1.64 3.52 5.05
CA LEU A 62 1.24 3.96 6.39
C LEU A 62 0.77 2.81 7.29
N GLN A 63 -0.06 1.92 6.75
CA GLN A 63 -0.56 0.75 7.49
C GLN A 63 0.59 -0.21 7.86
N VAL A 64 1.42 -0.58 6.90
CA VAL A 64 2.53 -1.53 7.12
C VAL A 64 3.59 -0.93 8.04
N ALA A 65 3.87 0.38 7.93
CA ALA A 65 4.77 1.06 8.86
C ALA A 65 4.23 1.02 10.28
N TYR A 66 2.93 1.26 10.46
CA TYR A 66 2.29 1.16 11.78
C TYR A 66 2.32 -0.27 12.33
N GLU A 67 1.94 -1.28 11.53
CA GLU A 67 2.00 -2.70 11.92
C GLU A 67 3.42 -3.13 12.32
N ALA A 68 4.45 -2.63 11.62
CA ALA A 68 5.84 -2.89 11.95
C ALA A 68 6.25 -2.24 13.28
N LEU A 69 5.83 -0.98 13.52
CA LEU A 69 6.06 -0.28 14.79
C LEU A 69 5.34 -0.98 15.94
N GLU A 70 4.10 -1.42 15.74
CA GLU A 70 3.33 -2.19 16.72
C GLU A 70 4.02 -3.52 17.04
N SER A 71 4.42 -4.25 16.00
CA SER A 71 5.13 -5.53 16.13
C SER A 71 6.47 -5.39 16.86
N SER A 72 7.13 -4.23 16.76
CA SER A 72 8.36 -3.93 17.49
C SER A 72 8.15 -3.54 18.96
N GLY A 73 6.91 -3.25 19.38
CA GLY A 73 6.57 -2.79 20.73
C GLY A 73 6.79 -1.29 20.96
N HIS A 74 7.07 -0.50 19.92
CA HIS A 74 7.39 0.93 20.03
C HIS A 74 6.18 1.88 19.88
N CYS A 75 4.95 1.35 19.72
CA CYS A 75 3.76 2.13 19.33
C CYS A 75 3.28 3.26 20.27
N SER A 76 3.79 3.38 21.50
CA SER A 76 3.32 4.41 22.45
C SER A 76 4.42 4.93 23.40
N MET A 77 5.68 4.55 23.18
CA MET A 77 6.73 4.66 24.19
C MET A 77 7.86 5.60 23.78
N LEU A 78 7.80 6.20 22.60
CA LEU A 78 8.85 7.09 22.10
C LEU A 78 8.65 8.50 22.66
N THR A 79 9.65 8.98 23.37
CA THR A 79 9.79 10.40 23.72
C THR A 79 10.08 11.24 22.47
N GLU A 80 9.81 12.55 22.49
CA GLU A 80 10.09 13.45 21.36
C GLU A 80 11.55 13.35 20.88
N GLN A 81 12.49 13.22 21.82
CA GLN A 81 13.92 13.02 21.51
C GLN A 81 14.16 11.72 20.73
N GLN A 82 13.50 10.63 21.12
CA GLN A 82 13.63 9.35 20.41
C GLN A 82 12.97 9.41 19.03
N VAL A 83 11.85 10.11 18.88
CA VAL A 83 11.22 10.32 17.56
C VAL A 83 12.14 11.10 16.62
N SER A 84 12.89 12.07 17.13
CA SER A 84 13.81 12.89 16.32
C SER A 84 15.00 12.13 15.74
N ASP A 85 15.30 10.94 16.26
CA ASP A 85 16.39 10.06 15.80
C ASP A 85 15.89 8.89 14.93
N VAL A 86 14.63 8.90 14.51
CA VAL A 86 14.05 7.89 13.62
C VAL A 86 14.03 8.39 12.18
N GLY A 87 14.81 7.75 11.30
CA GLY A 87 14.75 7.95 9.86
C GLY A 87 13.62 7.17 9.19
N CYS A 88 12.98 7.76 8.18
CA CYS A 88 12.01 7.08 7.31
C CYS A 88 12.54 7.03 5.87
N TYR A 89 12.65 5.83 5.30
CA TYR A 89 13.13 5.60 3.94
C TYR A 89 12.11 4.74 3.19
N LEU A 90 11.58 5.25 2.08
CA LEU A 90 10.57 4.56 1.27
C LEU A 90 11.06 4.39 -0.17
N GLY A 91 11.07 3.16 -0.66
CA GLY A 91 11.33 2.87 -2.07
C GLY A 91 10.03 2.88 -2.87
N VAL A 92 9.90 3.80 -3.83
CA VAL A 92 8.75 3.89 -4.75
C VAL A 92 9.26 3.82 -6.18
N GLY A 93 8.68 2.93 -6.99
CA GLY A 93 9.11 2.70 -8.37
C GLY A 93 8.04 3.01 -9.43
N ALA A 94 6.78 3.10 -9.04
CA ALA A 94 5.65 3.31 -9.93
C ALA A 94 4.79 4.49 -9.45
N VAL A 95 4.34 5.32 -10.39
CA VAL A 95 3.55 6.55 -10.13
C VAL A 95 2.30 6.55 -11.02
N ASP A 96 1.53 5.46 -10.92
CA ASP A 96 0.40 5.22 -11.83
C ASP A 96 -0.88 5.93 -11.37
N PHE A 97 -1.02 6.19 -10.07
CA PHE A 97 -2.24 6.78 -9.51
C PHE A 97 -2.46 8.23 -9.96
N GLU A 98 -1.38 9.00 -10.11
CA GLU A 98 -1.43 10.38 -10.63
C GLU A 98 -1.79 10.45 -12.11
N ARG A 99 -1.66 9.35 -12.85
CA ARG A 99 -1.95 9.29 -14.30
C ARG A 99 -3.38 8.88 -14.63
N GLY A 100 -4.13 8.38 -13.65
CA GLY A 100 -5.47 7.82 -13.82
C GLY A 100 -6.62 8.72 -13.33
N CYS A 101 -6.33 9.86 -12.70
CA CYS A 101 -7.32 10.88 -12.31
C CYS A 101 -7.46 11.97 -13.37
#